data_AF-A0AA36F9D9-F1
#
_entry.id   AF-A0AA36F9D9-F1
#
_cell.length_a   1.000
_cell.length_b   1.000
_cell.length_c   1.000
_cell.angle_alpha   90.00
_cell.angle_beta   90.00
_cell.angle_gamma   90.00
#
_symmetry.space_group_name_H-M   'P 1'
#
loop_
_entity.id
_entity.type
_entity.pdbx_description
1 polymer ?
#
loop_
_entity_poly.entity_id
_entity_poly.type
_entity_poly.pdbx_seq_one_letter_code
_entity_poly.pdbx_strand_id
1 'polypeptide(L)'
;MMAACETFQGDDILRGNNRVKRDLKCENIMLDGENNIKLTDFGFARYFRDTDIFKTFCGSAAYAPPEILQGIPYSPVLHDIWALGVILYNMDTKTLHKNL
;
A
#
# COMPACT_ATOMS: atom_id res chain seq x y z
N MET A 1 15.67 -5.75 -19.32
CA MET A 1 15.19 -4.84 -18.26
C MET A 1 14.19 -5.62 -17.41
N MET A 2 14.68 -6.46 -16.50
CA MET A 2 13.82 -7.09 -15.50
C MET A 2 13.48 -5.98 -14.51
N ALA A 3 12.28 -5.41 -14.62
CA ALA A 3 11.71 -4.72 -13.47
C ALA A 3 11.71 -5.74 -12.36
N ALA A 4 12.47 -5.49 -11.30
CA ALA A 4 12.44 -6.31 -10.10
C ALA A 4 10.99 -6.30 -9.60
N CYS A 5 10.23 -7.32 -9.98
CA CYS A 5 8.98 -7.67 -9.37
C CYS A 5 9.38 -8.20 -7.99
N GLU A 6 9.77 -7.30 -7.10
CA GLU A 6 9.86 -7.60 -5.68
C GLU A 6 8.43 -7.83 -5.23
N THR A 7 7.93 -9.05 -5.39
CA THR A 7 6.78 -9.49 -4.62
C THR A 7 7.05 -9.15 -3.16
N PHE A 8 6.09 -8.53 -2.48
CA PHE A 8 6.05 -8.52 -1.02
C PHE A 8 6.01 -9.99 -0.60
N GLN A 9 7.18 -10.61 -0.41
CA GLN A 9 7.27 -11.99 -0.01
C GLN A 9 6.98 -11.99 1.49
N GLY A 10 6.01 -12.80 1.92
CA GLY A 10 5.66 -12.92 3.34
C GLY A 10 6.88 -13.22 4.23
N ASP A 11 7.95 -13.75 3.65
CA ASP A 11 9.24 -14.01 4.26
C ASP A 11 9.95 -12.77 4.83
N ASP A 12 9.67 -11.55 4.32
CA ASP A 12 10.22 -10.31 4.87
C ASP A 12 9.72 -10.07 6.30
N ILE A 13 8.47 -10.44 6.58
CA ILE A 13 7.87 -10.39 7.92
C ILE A 13 8.60 -11.37 8.84
N LEU A 14 8.90 -12.59 8.35
CA LEU A 14 9.60 -13.64 9.12
C LEU A 14 11.06 -13.29 9.41
N ARG A 15 11.70 -12.48 8.57
CA ARG A 15 13.09 -12.02 8.74
C ARG A 15 13.22 -10.77 9.61
N GLY A 16 12.10 -10.22 10.11
CA GLY A 16 12.09 -8.96 10.87
C GLY A 16 12.39 -7.73 10.01
N ASN A 17 12.27 -7.86 8.69
CA ASN A 17 12.48 -6.77 7.74
C ASN A 17 11.17 -6.01 7.56
N ASN A 18 10.85 -5.19 8.54
CA ASN A 18 9.67 -4.32 8.53
C ASN A 18 9.75 -3.31 7.37
N ARG A 19 8.94 -3.51 6.34
CA ARG A 19 8.84 -2.65 5.15
C ARG A 19 7.41 -2.15 4.97
N VAL A 20 7.26 -0.89 4.59
CA VAL A 20 5.99 -0.25 4.24
C VAL A 20 6.02 0.18 2.78
N LYS A 21 4.88 0.15 2.10
CA LYS A 21 4.72 0.52 0.70
C LYS A 21 4.53 2.02 0.51
N ARG A 22 3.68 2.65 1.34
CA ARG A 22 3.36 4.09 1.34
C ARG A 22 2.82 4.69 0.04
N ASP A 23 2.49 3.87 -0.96
CA ASP A 23 1.71 4.26 -2.15
C ASP A 23 0.89 3.04 -2.60
N LEU A 24 0.04 2.56 -1.70
CA LEU A 24 -0.96 1.55 -2.00
C LEU A 24 -2.13 2.22 -2.71
N LYS A 25 -2.42 1.74 -3.92
CA LYS A 25 -3.50 2.19 -4.78
C LYS A 25 -3.92 1.04 -5.70
N CYS A 26 -5.12 1.09 -6.25
CA CYS A 26 -5.64 0.01 -7.09
C CYS A 26 -4.75 -0.23 -8.32
N GLU A 27 -4.15 0.83 -8.86
CA GLU A 27 -3.25 0.79 -10.03
C GLU A 27 -1.95 0.03 -9.75
N ASN A 28 -1.55 -0.06 -8.47
CA ASN A 28 -0.34 -0.76 -8.04
C ASN A 28 -0.63 -2.21 -7.61
N ILE A 29 -1.86 -2.70 -7.77
CA ILE A 29 -2.28 -4.08 -7.47
C ILE A 29 -2.48 -4.82 -8.79
N MET A 30 -1.70 -5.87 -9.00
CA MET A 30 -1.82 -6.77 -10.15
C MET A 30 -2.27 -8.15 -9.70
N LEU A 31 -2.91 -8.88 -10.63
CA LEU A 31 -3.17 -10.31 -10.48
C LEU A 31 -2.21 -11.07 -11.39
N ASP A 32 -1.65 -12.17 -10.90
CA ASP A 32 -0.95 -13.11 -11.76
C ASP A 32 -1.90 -14.15 -12.37
N GLY A 33 -1.36 -15.06 -13.19
CA GLY A 33 -2.15 -16.09 -13.87
C GLY A 33 -2.83 -17.11 -12.94
N GLU A 34 -2.54 -17.07 -11.64
CA GLU A 34 -3.12 -17.94 -10.61
C GLU A 34 -4.08 -17.15 -9.68
N ASN A 35 -4.42 -15.91 -10.02
CA ASN A 35 -5.21 -14.98 -9.21
C ASN A 35 -4.54 -14.58 -7.89
N ASN A 36 -3.22 -14.69 -7.77
CA ASN A 36 -2.51 -14.13 -6.62
C ASN A 36 -2.36 -12.61 -6.79
N ILE A 37 -2.59 -11.88 -5.70
CA ILE A 37 -2.35 -10.43 -5.65
C ILE A 37 -0.85 -10.15 -5.58
N LYS A 38 -0.36 -9.31 -6.48
CA LYS A 38 1.01 -8.79 -6.50
C LYS A 38 1.01 -7.27 -6.39
N LEU A 39 1.78 -6.76 -5.44
CA LEU A 39 2.04 -5.33 -5.31
C LEU A 39 3.15 -4.92 -6.28
N THR A 40 3.01 -3.75 -6.87
CA THR A 40 3.98 -3.17 -7.80
C THR A 40 4.34 -1.73 -7.43
N ASP A 41 5.35 -1.17 -8.09
CA ASP A 41 5.82 0.22 -7.93
C ASP A 41 6.33 0.56 -6.51
N PHE A 42 7.53 0.10 -6.17
CA PHE A 42 8.12 0.29 -4.84
C PHE A 42 8.84 1.64 -4.65
N GLY A 43 8.59 2.64 -5.51
CA GLY A 43 9.30 3.93 -5.47
C GLY A 43 9.19 4.68 -4.14
N PHE A 44 8.13 4.43 -3.36
CA PHE A 44 7.91 5.03 -2.03
C PHE A 44 8.14 4.08 -0.85
N ALA A 45 8.47 2.82 -1.14
CA ALA A 45 8.61 1.78 -0.13
C ALA A 45 9.84 2.05 0.75
N ARG A 46 9.74 1.75 2.03
CA ARG A 46 10.81 2.04 3.00
C ARG A 46 10.82 1.03 4.14
N TYR A 47 12.01 0.68 4.60
CA TYR A 47 12.17 -0.04 5.86
C TYR A 47 11.85 0.88 7.05
N PHE A 48 11.24 0.32 8.08
CA PHE A 48 10.88 1.02 9.30
C PHE A 48 11.18 0.16 10.53
N ARG A 49 11.32 0.81 11.69
CA ARG A 49 11.30 0.17 13.01
C ARG A 49 9.94 0.44 13.65
N ASP A 50 9.50 -0.41 14.58
CA ASP A 50 8.18 -0.26 15.22
C ASP A 50 7.99 1.09 15.93
N THR A 51 9.09 1.77 16.30
CA THR A 51 9.08 3.09 16.93
C THR A 51 9.12 4.26 15.93
N ASP A 52 9.21 3.99 14.62
CA ASP A 52 9.35 5.04 13.62
C ASP A 52 8.04 5.80 13.37
N ILE A 53 8.14 7.12 13.35
CA ILE A 53 7.05 8.05 13.00
C ILE A 53 7.51 8.91 11.83
N PHE A 54 6.69 8.97 10.79
CA PHE A 54 7.01 9.68 9.55
C PHE A 54 6.31 11.03 9.53
N LYS A 55 6.95 12.02 8.89
CA LYS A 55 6.43 13.41 8.80
C LYS A 55 6.17 13.86 7.37
N THR A 56 6.77 13.20 6.39
CA THR A 56 6.68 13.56 4.98
C THR A 56 5.55 12.79 4.32
N PHE A 57 4.59 13.50 3.75
CA PHE A 57 3.62 12.86 2.86
C PHE A 57 4.29 12.38 1.58
N CYS A 58 4.00 11.13 1.21
CA CYS A 58 4.39 10.51 -0.05
C CYS A 58 3.22 9.61 -0.50
N GLY A 59 3.02 9.47 -1.80
CA GLY A 59 1.95 8.65 -2.37
C GLY A 59 0.72 9.46 -2.80
N SER A 60 -0.37 8.75 -3.05
CA SER A 60 -1.57 9.27 -3.71
C SER A 60 -2.62 9.78 -2.71
N ALA A 61 -2.99 11.07 -2.78
CA ALA A 61 -3.86 11.73 -1.79
C ALA A 61 -5.26 11.08 -1.63
N ALA A 62 -5.80 10.46 -2.68
CA ALA A 62 -7.09 9.77 -2.64
C ALA A 62 -7.10 8.52 -1.72
N TYR A 63 -5.93 7.98 -1.40
CA TYR A 63 -5.75 6.81 -0.54
C TYR A 63 -5.14 7.18 0.82
N ALA A 64 -4.92 8.48 1.08
CA ALA A 64 -4.28 8.94 2.29
C ALA A 64 -5.29 9.05 3.46
N PRO A 65 -4.89 8.70 4.69
CA PRO A 65 -5.67 8.93 5.89
C PRO A 65 -5.71 10.42 6.27
N PRO A 66 -6.75 10.86 7.00
CA PRO A 66 -6.98 12.26 7.29
C PRO A 66 -5.83 12.94 8.05
N GLU A 67 -5.18 12.23 8.98
CA GLU A 67 -4.06 12.77 9.76
C GLU A 67 -2.88 13.16 8.87
N ILE A 68 -2.62 12.41 7.79
CA ILE A 68 -1.56 12.73 6.84
C ILE A 68 -1.95 13.94 5.99
N LEU A 69 -3.21 14.04 5.58
CA LEU A 69 -3.72 15.22 4.86
C LEU A 69 -3.65 16.49 5.72
N GLN A 70 -3.67 16.34 7.05
CA GLN A 70 -3.49 17.42 8.02
C GLN A 70 -2.01 17.68 8.36
N GLY A 71 -1.07 16.95 7.77
CA GLY A 71 0.36 17.09 8.05
C GLY A 71 0.79 16.58 9.43
N ILE A 72 -0.05 15.74 10.06
CA ILE A 72 0.24 15.17 11.37
C ILE A 72 1.24 14.01 11.18
N PRO A 73 2.29 13.93 12.03
CA PRO A 73 3.19 12.79 12.01
C PRO A 73 2.44 11.46 12.22
N TYR A 74 2.79 10.45 11.44
CA TYR A 74 1.98 9.25 11.29
C TYR A 74 2.79 7.96 11.42
N SER A 75 2.11 6.87 11.77
CA SER A 75 2.68 5.53 11.69
C SER A 75 2.63 5.05 10.24
N PRO A 76 3.77 4.65 9.64
CA PRO A 76 3.78 4.17 8.27
C PRO A 76 2.99 2.87 8.08
N VAL A 77 2.81 2.08 9.15
CA VAL A 77 1.99 0.86 9.14
C VAL A 77 0.51 1.20 9.09
N LEU A 78 0.04 2.11 9.95
CA LEU A 78 -1.37 2.51 9.97
C LEU A 78 -1.77 3.19 8.65
N HIS A 79 -0.84 3.92 8.03
CA HIS A 79 -1.02 4.47 6.69
C HIS A 79 -1.36 3.41 5.64
N ASP A 80 -0.56 2.34 5.56
CA ASP A 80 -0.79 1.27 4.59
C ASP A 80 -2.10 0.52 4.89
N ILE A 81 -2.44 0.31 6.16
CA ILE A 81 -3.72 -0.31 6.58
C ILE A 81 -4.91 0.53 6.12
N TRP A 82 -4.86 1.86 6.28
CA TRP A 82 -5.91 2.76 5.79
C TRP A 82 -6.07 2.65 4.27
N ALA A 83 -4.96 2.75 3.54
CA ALA A 83 -4.99 2.66 2.08
C ALA A 83 -5.56 1.32 1.59
N LEU A 84 -5.25 0.20 2.26
CA LEU A 84 -5.88 -1.10 1.99
C LEU A 84 -7.40 -1.06 2.22
N GLY A 85 -7.87 -0.40 3.27
CA GLY A 85 -9.29 -0.19 3.51
C GLY A 85 -9.98 0.58 2.38
N VAL A 86 -9.36 1.66 1.89
CA VAL A 86 -9.85 2.43 0.74
C VAL A 86 -9.90 1.57 -0.52
N ILE A 87 -8.87 0.76 -0.78
CA ILE A 87 -8.80 -0.15 -1.92
C ILE A 87 -9.91 -1.20 -1.83
N LEU A 88 -10.07 -1.85 -0.69
CA LEU A 88 -11.10 -2.87 -0.46
C LEU A 88 -12.50 -2.28 -0.65
N TYR A 89 -12.75 -1.10 -0.07
CA TYR A 89 -14.01 -0.37 -0.26
C TYR A 89 -14.27 -0.10 -1.74
N ASN A 90 -13.26 0.34 -2.50
CA ASN A 90 -13.40 0.58 -3.94
C ASN A 90 -13.66 -0.72 -4.72
N MET A 91 -13.01 -1.82 -4.36
CA MET A 91 -13.22 -3.12 -5.02
C MET A 91 -14.65 -3.64 -4.79
N ASP A 92 -15.16 -3.50 -3.57
CA ASP A 92 -16.52 -3.93 -3.21
C ASP A 92 -17.58 -3.04 -3.87
N THR A 93 -17.47 -1.71 -3.73
CA THR A 93 -18.49 -0.78 -4.25
C THR A 93 -18.45 -0.60 -5.77
N LYS A 94 -17.30 -0.75 -6.44
CA LYS A 94 -17.23 -0.59 -7.91
C LYS A 94 -17.61 -1.84 -8.70
N THR A 95 -17.84 -2.98 -8.03
CA THR A 95 -18.20 -4.25 -8.70
C THR A 95 -19.71 -4.45 -8.87
N LEU A 96 -20.58 -3.53 -8.42
CA LEU A 96 -22.05 -3.69 -8.53
C LEU A 96 -22.80 -2.73 -9.47
N HIS A 97 -22.14 -1.81 -10.20
CA HIS A 97 -22.83 -0.95 -11.17
C HIS A 97 -22.04 -0.64 -12.45
N LYS A 98 -21.67 -1.68 -13.21
CA LYS A 98 -21.32 -1.54 -14.64
C LYS A 98 -22.08 -2.50 -15.57
N ASN A 99 -23.21 -3.05 -15.13
CA ASN A 99 -24.11 -3.86 -15.96
C ASN A 99 -25.59 -3.43 -15.83
N LEU A 100 -25.88 -2.16 -16.14
CA LEU A 100 -27.18 -1.73 -16.67
C LEU A 100 -26.93 -0.72 -17.79
#